data_AF-A0A9Q9XH56-F1
#
_entry.id   AF-A0A9Q9XH56-F1
#
_cell.length_a   1.000
_cell.length_b   1.000
_cell.length_c   1.000
_cell.angle_alpha   90.00
_cell.angle_beta   90.00
_cell.angle_gamma   90.00
#
_symmetry.space_group_name_H-M   'P 1'
#
loop_
_entity.id
_entity.type
_entity.pdbx_description
1 polymer ?
#
loop_
_entity_poly.entity_id
_entity_poly.type
_entity_poly.pdbx_seq_one_letter_code
_entity_poly.pdbx_strand_id
1 'polypeptide(L)'
;MAHYRVSESKREQFRRYLEKAGVLESLTNVLVALYEETEKPNNALDFIKHQLGVGPEAEDAESLRLELNTLQQKYDQLMEENKELRSRYSCCSTSRRRAGEQNNYTHLQFQILLHIRSL
;
A
#
# COMPACT_ATOMS: atom_id res chain seq x y z
N MET A 1 -4.92 41.76 -41.51
CA MET A 1 -5.16 41.25 -40.14
C MET A 1 -6.51 40.58 -40.14
N ALA A 2 -6.55 39.25 -40.29
CA ALA A 2 -7.79 38.51 -40.49
C ALA A 2 -8.61 38.50 -39.19
N HIS A 3 -9.79 39.12 -39.22
CA HIS A 3 -10.72 39.12 -38.11
C HIS A 3 -11.21 37.68 -37.84
N TYR A 4 -10.71 37.11 -36.76
CA TYR A 4 -11.17 35.89 -36.12
C TYR A 4 -12.62 36.09 -35.63
N ARG A 5 -13.59 36.04 -36.54
CA ARG A 5 -14.98 35.70 -36.18
C ARG A 5 -15.12 34.20 -36.25
N VAL A 6 -14.48 33.48 -35.34
CA VAL A 6 -15.08 32.22 -34.90
C VAL A 6 -16.47 32.62 -34.42
N SER A 7 -17.52 32.07 -35.07
CA SER A 7 -18.90 32.39 -34.70
C SER A 7 -19.02 32.24 -33.19
N GLU A 8 -19.60 33.23 -32.51
CA GLU A 8 -19.71 33.24 -31.05
C GLU A 8 -20.30 31.92 -30.52
N SER A 9 -21.17 31.29 -31.32
CA SER A 9 -21.68 29.93 -31.14
C SER A 9 -20.59 28.85 -30.99
N LYS A 10 -19.58 28.80 -31.87
CA LYS A 10 -18.47 27.83 -31.76
C LYS A 10 -17.60 28.10 -30.53
N ARG A 11 -17.38 29.37 -30.19
CA ARG A 11 -16.61 29.74 -28.99
C ARG A 11 -17.33 29.34 -27.71
N GLU A 12 -18.64 29.56 -27.67
CA GLU A 12 -19.51 29.20 -26.55
C GLU A 12 -19.61 27.68 -26.39
N GLN A 13 -19.74 26.93 -27.48
CA GLN A 13 -19.71 25.46 -27.46
C GLN A 13 -18.40 24.92 -26.87
N PHE A 14 -17.26 25.50 -27.28
CA PHE A 14 -15.96 25.10 -26.74
C PHE A 14 -15.82 25.42 -25.25
N ARG A 15 -16.31 26.59 -24.81
CA ARG A 15 -16.33 26.96 -23.39
C ARG A 15 -17.16 25.96 -22.58
N ARG A 16 -18.39 25.65 -23.01
CA ARG A 16 -19.27 24.68 -22.34
C ARG A 16 -18.67 23.28 -22.30
N TYR A 17 -17.94 22.88 -23.34
CA TYR A 17 -17.21 21.63 -23.35
C TYR A 17 -16.14 21.59 -22.26
N LEU A 18 -15.31 22.63 -22.15
CA LEU A 18 -14.27 22.72 -21.11
C LEU A 18 -14.87 22.78 -19.70
N GLU A 19 -15.99 23.48 -19.53
CA GLU A 19 -16.73 23.56 -18.28
C GLU A 19 -17.29 22.19 -17.89
N LYS A 20 -17.96 21.50 -18.83
CA LYS A 20 -18.50 20.16 -18.61
C LYS A 20 -17.41 19.11 -18.33
N ALA A 21 -16.24 19.27 -18.96
CA ALA A 21 -15.09 18.39 -18.75
C ALA A 21 -14.30 18.72 -17.46
N GLY A 22 -14.68 19.76 -16.71
CA GLY A 22 -14.00 20.17 -15.47
C GLY A 22 -12.66 20.87 -15.68
N VAL A 23 -12.25 21.15 -16.93
CA VAL A 23 -10.95 21.76 -17.25
C VAL A 23 -10.86 23.17 -16.65
N LEU A 24 -11.95 23.94 -16.71
CA LEU A 24 -11.98 25.29 -16.13
C LEU A 24 -11.85 25.28 -14.61
N GLU A 25 -12.48 24.31 -13.94
CA GLU A 25 -12.41 24.16 -12.48
C GLU A 25 -10.99 23.76 -12.05
N SER A 26 -10.37 22.79 -12.73
CA SER A 26 -8.98 22.39 -12.47
C SER A 26 -8.00 23.55 -12.69
N LEU A 27 -8.13 24.30 -13.79
CA LEU A 27 -7.28 25.48 -14.03
C LEU A 27 -7.49 26.56 -12.96
N THR A 28 -8.72 26.76 -12.51
CA THR A 28 -9.03 27.71 -11.43
C THR A 28 -8.35 27.29 -10.13
N ASN A 29 -8.42 26.00 -9.76
CA ASN A 29 -7.79 25.49 -8.54
C ASN A 29 -6.26 25.63 -8.58
N VAL A 30 -5.62 25.38 -9.73
CA VAL A 30 -4.18 25.59 -9.90
C VAL A 30 -3.79 27.06 -9.74
N LEU A 31 -4.57 27.97 -10.31
CA LEU A 31 -4.32 29.41 -10.19
C LEU A 31 -4.56 29.93 -8.76
N VAL A 32 -5.54 29.37 -8.04
CA VAL A 32 -5.76 29.66 -6.62
C VAL A 32 -4.58 29.18 -5.79
N ALA A 33 -4.11 27.95 -6.01
CA ALA A 33 -2.94 27.41 -5.32
C ALA A 33 -1.69 28.29 -5.53
N LEU A 34 -1.45 28.76 -6.75
CA LEU A 34 -0.37 29.71 -7.07
C LEU A 34 -0.58 31.09 -6.42
N TYR A 35 -1.83 31.51 -6.21
CA TYR A 35 -2.14 32.77 -5.54
C TYR A 35 -1.93 32.68 -4.02
N GLU A 36 -2.27 31.54 -3.42
CA GLU A 36 -2.11 31.27 -1.98
C GLU A 36 -0.67 31.00 -1.56
N GLU A 37 0.22 30.71 -2.52
CA GLU A 37 1.63 30.45 -2.27
C GLU A 37 2.33 31.66 -1.63
N THR A 38 2.87 31.47 -0.43
CA THR A 38 3.49 32.53 0.38
C THR A 38 4.82 33.00 -0.21
N GLU A 39 5.58 32.10 -0.84
CA GLU A 39 6.76 32.40 -1.64
C GLU A 39 6.46 32.14 -3.11
N LYS A 40 6.26 33.21 -3.89
CA LYS A 40 5.93 33.05 -5.30
C LYS A 40 7.11 32.44 -6.07
N PRO A 41 6.88 31.37 -6.85
CA PRO A 41 7.93 30.70 -7.58
C PRO A 41 8.50 31.66 -8.62
N ASN A 42 9.82 31.66 -8.76
CA ASN A 42 10.53 32.46 -9.76
C ASN A 42 10.04 32.17 -11.20
N ASN A 43 9.50 30.96 -11.43
CA ASN A 43 8.87 30.58 -12.68
C ASN A 43 7.46 30.00 -12.46
N ALA A 44 6.45 30.86 -12.52
CA ALA A 44 5.04 30.47 -12.40
C ALA A 44 4.58 29.44 -13.45
N LEU A 45 5.20 29.43 -14.65
CA LEU A 45 4.84 28.44 -15.68
C LEU A 45 5.26 27.02 -15.31
N ASP A 46 6.39 26.87 -14.63
CA ASP A 46 6.85 25.53 -14.24
C ASP A 46 6.03 24.98 -13.07
N PHE A 47 5.60 25.84 -12.14
CA PHE A 47 4.63 25.48 -11.10
C PHE A 47 3.32 24.96 -11.71
N ILE A 48 2.74 25.70 -12.67
CA ILE A 48 1.50 25.30 -13.33
C ILE A 48 1.66 23.96 -14.06
N LYS A 49 2.78 23.72 -14.73
CA LYS A 49 3.05 22.44 -15.41
C LYS A 49 3.12 21.27 -14.43
N HIS A 50 3.78 21.48 -13.29
CA HIS A 50 3.87 20.48 -12.23
C HIS A 50 2.49 20.18 -11.65
N GLN A 51 1.72 21.21 -11.29
CA GLN A 51 0.40 21.07 -10.68
C GLN A 51 -0.66 20.45 -11.61
N LEU A 52 -0.51 20.62 -12.93
CA LEU A 52 -1.37 20.00 -13.95
C LEU A 52 -0.96 18.57 -14.32
N GLY A 53 0.06 18.00 -13.68
CA GLY A 53 0.57 16.67 -14.00
C GLY A 53 1.28 16.58 -15.36
N VAL A 54 1.66 17.73 -15.93
CA VAL A 54 2.44 17.81 -17.19
C VAL A 54 3.95 17.83 -16.90
N GLY A 55 4.34 17.71 -15.63
CA GLY A 55 5.70 17.45 -15.13
C GLY A 55 5.94 15.96 -14.84
N PRO A 56 7.16 15.53 -14.45
CA PRO A 56 7.61 14.15 -14.62
C PRO A 56 6.83 13.19 -13.74
N GLU A 57 5.75 12.62 -14.28
CA GLU A 57 5.07 11.41 -13.78
C GLU A 57 6.06 10.27 -13.47
N ALA A 58 7.29 10.35 -14.00
CA ALA A 58 8.39 9.45 -13.68
C ALA A 58 8.78 9.46 -12.20
N GLU A 59 8.76 10.59 -11.48
CA GLU A 59 9.13 10.60 -10.05
C GLU A 59 8.04 9.98 -9.17
N ASP A 60 6.78 10.25 -9.45
CA ASP A 60 5.65 9.61 -8.74
C ASP A 60 5.53 8.13 -9.11
N ALA A 61 5.75 7.76 -10.38
CA ALA A 61 5.74 6.36 -10.79
C ALA A 61 6.92 5.58 -10.20
N GLU A 62 8.12 6.16 -10.12
CA GLU A 62 9.29 5.52 -9.51
C GLU A 62 9.17 5.43 -7.99
N SER A 63 8.65 6.46 -7.32
CA SER A 63 8.38 6.39 -5.87
C SER A 63 7.33 5.33 -5.53
N LEU A 64 6.24 5.27 -6.28
CA LEU A 64 5.21 4.23 -6.14
C LEU A 64 5.76 2.82 -6.43
N ARG A 65 6.64 2.67 -7.43
CA ARG A 65 7.34 1.40 -7.70
C ARG A 65 8.24 0.97 -6.55
N LEU A 66 8.98 1.92 -5.96
CA LEU A 66 9.84 1.67 -4.82
C LEU A 66 9.00 1.23 -3.61
N GLU A 67 7.90 1.94 -3.32
CA GLU A 67 6.98 1.58 -2.25
C GLU A 67 6.41 0.18 -2.45
N LEU A 68 5.92 -0.15 -3.66
CA LEU A 68 5.44 -1.49 -3.98
C LEU A 68 6.50 -2.56 -3.74
N ASN A 69 7.76 -2.30 -4.14
CA ASN A 69 8.85 -3.25 -3.92
C ASN A 69 9.13 -3.45 -2.42
N THR A 70 9.19 -2.37 -1.65
CA THR A 70 9.40 -2.46 -0.19
C THR A 70 8.26 -3.16 0.53
N LEU A 71 7.01 -2.95 0.08
CA LEU A 71 5.84 -3.62 0.64
C LEU A 71 5.85 -5.11 0.31
N GLN A 72 6.21 -5.48 -0.92
CA GLN A 72 6.36 -6.86 -1.34
C GLN A 72 7.44 -7.58 -0.51
N GLN A 73 8.60 -6.96 -0.30
CA GLN A 73 9.66 -7.53 0.54
C GLN A 73 9.20 -7.74 1.99
N LYS A 74 8.49 -6.78 2.57
CA LYS A 74 7.91 -6.92 3.92
C LYS A 74 6.88 -8.05 3.97
N TYR A 75 6.02 -8.15 2.95
CA TYR A 75 5.03 -9.21 2.86
C TYR A 75 5.70 -10.59 2.84
N ASP A 76 6.74 -10.76 2.01
CA ASP A 76 7.46 -12.02 1.90
C ASP A 76 8.18 -12.38 3.21
N GLN A 77 8.82 -11.41 3.87
CA GLN A 77 9.43 -11.59 5.20
C GLN A 77 8.40 -12.03 6.24
N LEU A 78 7.28 -11.31 6.36
CA LEU A 78 6.23 -11.66 7.30
C LEU A 78 5.64 -13.04 6.99
N MET A 79 5.50 -13.42 5.73
CA MET A 79 5.03 -14.74 5.32
C MET A 79 5.99 -15.85 5.73
N GLU A 80 7.30 -15.67 5.55
CA GLU A 80 8.31 -16.65 5.97
C GLU A 80 8.35 -16.77 7.50
N GLU A 81 8.31 -15.66 8.24
CA GLU A 81 8.22 -15.66 9.70
C GLU A 81 6.96 -16.37 10.20
N ASN A 82 5.81 -16.13 9.56
CA ASN A 82 4.56 -16.79 9.93
C ASN A 82 4.64 -18.30 9.73
N LYS A 83 5.26 -18.73 8.63
CA LYS A 83 5.49 -20.14 8.31
C LYS A 83 6.45 -20.78 9.31
N GLU A 84 7.55 -20.11 9.67
CA GLU A 84 8.46 -20.57 10.71
C GLU A 84 7.77 -20.72 12.06
N LEU A 85 7.03 -19.70 12.49
CA LEU A 85 6.32 -19.72 13.77
C LEU A 85 5.30 -20.86 13.82
N ARG A 86 4.54 -21.08 12.75
CA ARG A 86 3.60 -22.22 12.64
C ARG A 86 4.32 -23.56 12.72
N SER A 87 5.46 -23.70 12.04
CA SER A 87 6.28 -24.92 12.08
C SER A 87 6.81 -25.19 13.50
N ARG A 88 7.33 -24.17 14.19
CA ARG A 88 7.79 -24.26 15.58
C ARG A 88 6.64 -24.63 16.52
N TYR A 89 5.47 -24.04 16.34
CA TYR A 89 4.28 -24.35 17.14
C TYR A 89 3.83 -25.81 16.94
N SER A 90 3.84 -26.29 15.69
CA SER A 90 3.50 -27.68 15.35
C SER A 90 4.50 -28.67 15.97
N CYS A 91 5.80 -28.41 15.85
CA CYS A 91 6.84 -29.25 16.42
C CYS A 91 6.79 -29.30 17.97
N CYS A 92 6.63 -28.14 18.62
CA CYS A 92 6.60 -28.03 20.07
C CYS A 92 5.32 -28.68 20.66
N SER A 93 4.16 -28.49 20.03
CA SER A 93 2.91 -29.13 20.46
C SER A 93 2.96 -30.66 20.30
N THR A 94 3.56 -31.16 19.22
CA THR A 94 3.76 -32.61 19.00
C THR A 94 4.74 -33.21 20.00
N SER A 95 5.81 -32.49 20.32
CA SER A 95 6.80 -32.94 21.31
C SER A 95 6.24 -32.90 22.74
N ARG A 96 5.40 -31.91 23.07
CA ARG A 96 4.67 -31.84 24.35
C ARG A 96 3.67 -32.98 24.51
N ARG A 97 2.97 -33.38 23.44
CA ARG A 97 2.05 -34.53 23.45
C ARG A 97 2.79 -35.85 23.71
N ARG A 98 3.88 -36.10 22.98
CA ARG A 98 4.71 -37.31 23.13
C ARG A 98 5.31 -37.44 24.53
N ALA A 99 5.78 -36.33 25.13
CA ALA A 99 6.29 -36.35 26.50
C ALA A 99 5.21 -36.72 27.53
N GLY A 100 3.97 -36.24 27.37
CA GLY A 100 2.86 -36.62 28.23
C GLY A 100 2.46 -38.09 28.14
N GLU A 101 2.49 -38.66 26.93
CA GLU A 101 2.23 -40.09 26.70
C GLU A 101 3.31 -40.97 27.34
N GLN A 102 4.59 -40.65 27.13
CA GLN A 102 5.71 -41.40 27.72
C GLN A 102 5.65 -41.42 29.26
N ASN A 103 5.32 -40.27 29.86
CA ASN A 103 5.18 -40.15 31.31
C ASN A 103 4.01 -41.00 31.86
N ASN A 104 2.90 -41.09 31.12
CA ASN A 104 1.79 -41.96 31.50
C ASN A 104 2.16 -43.45 31.41
N TYR A 105 2.87 -43.87 30.35
CA TYR A 105 3.32 -45.27 30.23
C TYR A 105 4.28 -45.67 31.35
N THR A 106 5.25 -44.81 31.69
CA THR A 106 6.18 -45.07 32.78
C THR A 106 5.44 -45.14 34.13
N HIS A 107 4.51 -44.21 34.39
CA HIS A 107 3.69 -44.22 35.60
C HIS A 107 2.85 -45.49 35.73
N LEU A 108 2.18 -45.94 34.65
CA LEU A 108 1.42 -47.19 34.64
C LEU A 108 2.32 -48.42 34.92
N GLN A 109 3.50 -48.47 34.30
CA GLN A 109 4.47 -49.55 34.55
C GLN A 109 4.92 -49.60 36.01
N PHE A 110 5.18 -48.45 36.63
CA PHE A 110 5.49 -48.40 38.07
C PHE A 110 4.32 -48.86 38.95
N GLN A 111 3.08 -48.44 38.64
CA GLN A 111 1.90 -48.89 39.38
C GLN A 111 1.70 -50.40 39.29
N ILE A 112 1.87 -50.98 38.09
CA ILE A 112 1.77 -52.43 37.88
C ILE A 112 2.87 -53.18 38.66
N LEU A 113 4.12 -52.72 38.61
CA LEU A 113 5.22 -53.33 39.34
C LEU A 113 5.04 -53.30 40.87
N LEU A 114 4.52 -52.19 41.39
CA LEU A 114 4.19 -52.05 42.81
C LEU A 114 3.06 -53.01 43.22
N HIS A 115 2.05 -53.15 42.38
CA HIS A 115 0.95 -54.08 42.63
C HIS A 115 1.43 -55.55 42.64
N ILE A 116 2.28 -55.94 41.69
CA ILE A 116 2.86 -57.29 41.62
C ILE A 116 3.74 -57.58 42.85
N ARG A 117 4.50 -56.61 43.36
CA ARG A 117 5.32 -56.78 44.58
C ARG A 117 4.50 -56.89 45.87
N SER A 118 3.22 -56.51 45.85
CA SER A 118 2.31 -56.55 47.00
C SER A 118 1.47 -57.82 47.11
N LEU A 119 1.53 -58.68 46.09
CA LEU A 119 0.92 -60.01 46.03
C LEU A 119 1.93 -61.09 46.44
#